data_AF-A0A3N5VGK7-F1
#
_entry.id   AF-A0A3N5VGK7-F1
#
_cell.length_a   1.000
_cell.length_b   1.000
_cell.length_c   1.000
_cell.angle_alpha   90.00
_cell.angle_beta   90.00
_cell.angle_gamma   90.00
#
_symmetry.space_group_name_H-M   'P 1'
#
loop_
_entity.id
_entity.type
_entity.pdbx_description
1 polymer ?
#
loop_
_entity_poly.entity_id
_entity_poly.type
_entity_poly.pdbx_seq_one_letter_code
_entity_poly.pdbx_strand_id
1 'polypeptide(L)'
;IEYYHPHKKSIINQREVGVDVPSFAEALRRVLRMDPDVILVGELRDLETIEAAVRAAETGHLVFSTVHTTSAAGTVNRIIDVFPVDQQEQIRIQLSGNLIAVLSQALCPLATGRGRVAAYEFMVVTPAIANLIRENKTYRIDSSIQTGKKLGMQLLDEHLWQLYDTGRISLEEMLDKGRQVGALQEKALAKIGGAKGKAMKKKAAEAAKELEDLGPILKT
;
A
#
# COMPACT_ATOMS: atom_id res chain seq x y z
N ILE A 1 2.50 -9.29 20.45
CA ILE A 1 3.59 -8.39 20.01
C ILE A 1 4.50 -9.18 19.05
N GLU A 2 4.87 -8.63 17.88
CA GLU A 2 5.72 -9.37 16.91
C GLU A 2 7.21 -9.07 17.04
N TYR A 3 7.58 -7.80 17.18
CA TYR A 3 8.96 -7.35 17.33
C TYR A 3 9.13 -6.61 18.66
N TYR A 4 10.22 -6.90 19.37
CA TYR A 4 10.57 -6.19 20.60
C TYR A 4 11.50 -5.02 20.29
N HIS A 5 11.14 -3.83 20.77
CA HIS A 5 11.85 -2.59 20.54
C HIS A 5 12.41 -2.05 21.86
N PRO A 6 13.71 -2.27 22.14
CA PRO A 6 14.33 -1.71 23.34
C PRO A 6 14.42 -0.18 23.24
N HIS A 7 14.39 0.48 24.40
CA HIS A 7 14.59 1.93 24.48
C HIS A 7 15.93 2.36 23.88
N LYS A 8 15.91 3.50 23.19
CA LYS A 8 17.11 4.17 22.64
C LYS A 8 17.04 5.66 22.94
N LYS A 9 16.64 6.46 21.95
CA LYS A 9 16.32 7.89 22.11
C LYS A 9 14.87 8.15 22.49
N SER A 10 14.03 7.11 22.45
CA SER A 10 12.61 7.16 22.77
C SER A 10 12.28 6.12 23.81
N ILE A 11 11.29 6.42 24.64
CA ILE A 11 10.62 5.46 25.52
C ILE A 11 9.60 4.71 24.67
N ILE A 12 9.61 3.38 24.72
CA ILE A 12 8.76 2.52 23.89
C ILE A 12 7.98 1.60 24.80
N ASN A 13 6.68 1.86 24.94
CA ASN A 13 5.76 1.01 25.69
C ASN A 13 4.95 0.15 24.70
N GLN A 14 5.15 -1.17 24.76
CA GLN A 14 4.43 -2.12 23.91
C GLN A 14 3.37 -2.84 24.74
N ARG A 15 2.14 -2.90 24.23
CA ARG A 15 1.00 -3.53 24.92
C ARG A 15 0.35 -4.55 24.01
N GLU A 16 0.21 -5.77 24.50
CA GLU A 16 -0.43 -6.88 23.82
C GLU A 16 -1.93 -6.97 24.15
N VAL A 17 -2.75 -7.07 23.11
CA VAL A 17 -4.20 -7.28 23.27
C VAL A 17 -4.46 -8.68 23.82
N GLY A 18 -5.34 -8.77 24.81
CA GLY A 18 -5.64 -9.99 25.56
C GLY A 18 -4.71 -10.24 26.76
N VAL A 19 -3.59 -9.53 26.85
CA VAL A 19 -2.63 -9.66 27.96
C VAL A 19 -2.53 -8.36 28.76
N ASP A 20 -2.12 -7.27 28.10
CA ASP A 20 -1.90 -5.96 28.74
C ASP A 20 -3.12 -5.03 28.64
N VAL A 21 -3.94 -5.24 27.60
CA VAL A 21 -5.15 -4.47 27.27
C VAL A 21 -6.25 -5.40 26.75
N PRO A 22 -7.53 -5.11 26.99
CA PRO A 22 -8.61 -5.99 26.52
C PRO A 22 -8.89 -5.88 25.02
N SER A 23 -8.71 -4.70 24.41
CA SER A 23 -8.95 -4.45 22.98
C SER A 23 -8.11 -3.30 22.45
N PHE A 24 -8.03 -3.15 21.13
CA PHE A 24 -7.35 -2.02 20.48
C PHE A 24 -8.00 -0.68 20.82
N ALA A 25 -9.33 -0.60 20.75
CA ALA A 25 -10.05 0.63 21.04
C ALA A 25 -9.86 1.11 22.49
N GLU A 26 -9.90 0.19 23.47
CA GLU A 26 -9.60 0.53 24.87
C GLU A 26 -8.13 0.97 25.03
N ALA A 27 -7.19 0.32 24.34
CA ALA A 27 -5.79 0.70 24.36
C ALA A 27 -5.58 2.12 23.81
N LEU A 28 -6.21 2.46 22.68
CA LEU A 28 -6.17 3.80 22.09
C LEU A 28 -6.81 4.86 22.99
N ARG A 29 -7.96 4.57 23.61
CA ARG A 29 -8.58 5.51 24.56
C ARG A 29 -7.66 5.81 25.76
N ARG A 30 -6.93 4.80 26.25
CA ARG A 30 -5.96 4.99 27.33
C ARG A 30 -4.70 5.72 26.88
N VAL A 31 -4.20 5.44 25.66
CA VAL A 31 -2.94 6.02 25.16
C VAL A 31 -2.97 7.52 25.12
N LEU A 32 -4.12 8.13 24.81
CA LEU A 32 -4.28 9.59 24.77
C LEU A 32 -4.08 10.29 26.12
N ARG A 33 -3.98 9.55 27.23
CA ARG A 33 -3.66 10.08 28.57
C ARG A 33 -2.29 9.63 29.08
N MET A 34 -1.49 9.00 28.22
CA MET A 34 -0.14 8.51 28.54
C MET A 34 0.95 9.36 27.90
N ASP A 35 0.61 10.59 27.49
CA ASP A 35 1.52 11.56 26.84
C ASP A 35 2.35 10.98 25.67
N PRO A 36 1.72 10.29 24.69
CA PRO A 36 2.47 9.69 23.59
C PRO A 36 2.80 10.74 22.52
N ASP A 37 3.95 10.59 21.86
CA ASP A 37 4.23 11.31 20.60
C ASP A 37 3.79 10.50 19.37
N VAL A 38 3.99 9.18 19.44
CA VAL A 38 3.78 8.23 18.34
C VAL A 38 2.96 7.04 18.84
N ILE A 39 1.95 6.67 18.06
CA ILE A 39 1.06 5.55 18.36
C ILE A 39 1.12 4.56 17.20
N LEU A 40 1.53 3.33 17.47
CA LEU A 40 1.34 2.20 16.55
C LEU A 40 0.15 1.39 17.03
N VAL A 41 -0.97 1.49 16.31
CA VAL A 41 -2.09 0.55 16.45
C VAL A 41 -1.94 -0.51 15.38
N GLY A 42 -2.27 -1.77 15.71
CA GLY A 42 -2.14 -2.90 14.79
C GLY A 42 -3.00 -2.73 13.53
N GLU A 43 -4.08 -3.50 13.44
CA GLU A 43 -4.95 -3.49 12.26
C GLU A 43 -6.22 -2.66 12.52
N LEU A 44 -6.59 -1.81 11.57
CA LEU A 44 -7.86 -1.07 11.59
C LEU A 44 -9.03 -1.96 11.14
N ARG A 45 -9.50 -2.83 12.03
CA ARG A 45 -10.56 -3.81 11.73
C ARG A 45 -11.97 -3.27 11.85
N ASP A 46 -12.25 -2.65 12.99
CA ASP A 46 -13.58 -2.22 13.41
C ASP A 46 -13.68 -0.70 13.45
N LEU A 47 -14.93 -0.22 13.46
CA LEU A 47 -15.26 1.20 13.46
C LEU A 47 -14.65 1.92 14.67
N GLU A 48 -14.73 1.32 15.86
CA GLU A 48 -14.24 1.93 17.11
C GLU A 48 -12.72 2.17 17.06
N THR A 49 -11.96 1.22 16.51
CA THR A 49 -10.51 1.32 16.36
C THR A 49 -10.14 2.37 15.31
N ILE A 50 -10.84 2.40 14.17
CA ILE A 50 -10.61 3.42 13.13
C ILE A 50 -10.90 4.81 13.66
N GLU A 51 -12.05 5.01 14.30
CA GLU A 51 -12.44 6.29 14.86
C GLU A 51 -11.43 6.78 15.91
N ALA A 52 -11.00 5.90 16.80
CA ALA A 52 -9.99 6.23 17.81
C ALA A 52 -8.64 6.60 17.19
N ALA A 53 -8.22 5.92 16.12
CA ALA A 53 -6.99 6.23 15.39
C ALA A 53 -7.07 7.59 14.68
N VAL A 54 -8.20 7.90 14.03
CA VAL A 54 -8.40 9.19 13.35
C VAL A 54 -8.42 10.34 14.36
N ARG A 55 -9.11 10.18 15.50
CA ARG A 55 -9.11 11.19 16.58
C ARG A 55 -7.72 11.39 17.20
N ALA A 56 -6.95 10.32 17.36
CA ALA A 56 -5.57 10.43 17.83
C ALA A 56 -4.71 11.23 16.85
N ALA A 57 -4.83 10.98 15.55
CA ALA A 57 -4.14 11.76 14.52
C ALA A 57 -4.58 13.24 14.50
N GLU A 58 -5.88 13.51 14.65
CA GLU A 58 -6.45 14.86 14.67
C GLU A 58 -5.94 15.70 15.86
N THR A 59 -5.59 15.05 16.97
CA THR A 59 -5.03 15.71 18.16
C THR A 59 -3.51 15.91 18.11
N GLY A 60 -2.88 15.62 16.97
CA GLY A 60 -1.46 15.92 16.70
C GLY A 60 -0.51 14.74 16.90
N HIS A 61 -1.02 13.54 17.20
CA HIS A 61 -0.19 12.35 17.37
C HIS A 61 0.19 11.73 16.02
N LEU A 62 1.41 11.21 15.89
CA LEU A 62 1.78 10.41 14.73
C LEU A 62 1.24 8.99 14.88
N VAL A 63 0.25 8.63 14.07
CA VAL A 63 -0.39 7.32 14.13
C VAL A 63 0.04 6.44 12.97
N PHE A 64 0.57 5.25 13.28
CA PHE A 64 0.81 4.17 12.34
C PHE A 64 -0.24 3.07 12.52
N SER A 65 -0.74 2.54 11.40
CA SER A 65 -1.62 1.37 11.41
C SER A 65 -1.59 0.61 10.10
N THR A 66 -2.21 -0.58 10.06
CA THR A 66 -2.30 -1.45 8.90
C THR A 66 -3.76 -1.72 8.51
N VAL A 67 -3.95 -1.98 7.21
CA VAL A 67 -5.20 -2.43 6.60
C VAL A 67 -4.87 -3.42 5.49
N HIS A 68 -5.82 -4.30 5.13
CA HIS A 68 -5.63 -5.33 4.10
C HIS A 68 -5.99 -4.86 2.68
N THR A 69 -5.82 -3.57 2.39
CA THR A 69 -6.07 -3.00 1.07
C THR A 69 -4.82 -3.05 0.20
N THR A 70 -5.02 -3.27 -1.09
CA THR A 70 -3.93 -3.43 -2.05
C THR A 70 -3.49 -2.12 -2.68
N SER A 71 -4.19 -0.99 -2.43
CA SER A 71 -3.91 0.33 -3.00
C SER A 71 -4.14 1.50 -2.04
N ALA A 72 -3.52 2.64 -2.33
CA ALA A 72 -3.70 3.88 -1.61
C ALA A 72 -5.14 4.41 -1.73
N ALA A 73 -5.70 4.44 -2.95
CA ALA A 73 -7.09 4.83 -3.16
C ALA A 73 -8.08 3.87 -2.46
N GLY A 74 -7.82 2.56 -2.55
CA GLY A 74 -8.62 1.53 -1.89
C GLY A 74 -8.54 1.62 -0.36
N THR A 75 -7.39 1.99 0.19
CA THR A 75 -7.20 2.26 1.63
C THR A 75 -8.09 3.40 2.10
N VAL A 76 -8.11 4.52 1.37
CA VAL A 76 -8.98 5.65 1.69
C VAL A 76 -10.46 5.24 1.67
N ASN A 77 -10.90 4.56 0.60
CA ASN A 77 -12.28 4.10 0.48
C ASN A 77 -12.65 3.15 1.63
N ARG A 78 -11.82 2.14 1.90
CA ARG A 78 -12.06 1.15 2.96
C ARG A 78 -12.22 1.79 4.33
N ILE A 79 -11.40 2.78 4.67
CA ILE A 79 -11.49 3.49 5.96
C ILE A 79 -12.84 4.21 6.07
N ILE A 80 -13.30 4.85 5.00
CA ILE A 80 -14.57 5.61 4.97
C ILE A 80 -15.78 4.66 4.98
N ASP A 81 -15.73 3.58 4.19
CA ASP A 81 -16.86 2.67 3.96
C ASP A 81 -17.25 1.83 5.20
N VAL A 82 -16.41 1.81 6.24
CA VAL A 82 -16.75 1.18 7.53
C VAL A 82 -17.79 2.01 8.29
N PHE A 83 -17.86 3.32 8.05
CA PHE A 83 -18.76 4.21 8.75
C PHE A 83 -20.18 4.17 8.17
N PRO A 84 -21.21 4.34 9.03
CA PRO A 84 -22.58 4.64 8.61
C PRO A 84 -22.63 5.80 7.62
N VAL A 85 -23.56 5.74 6.66
CA VAL A 85 -23.65 6.69 5.53
C VAL A 85 -23.71 8.16 6.00
N ASP A 86 -24.40 8.42 7.10
CA ASP A 86 -24.54 9.74 7.73
C ASP A 86 -23.22 10.27 8.33
N GLN A 87 -22.25 9.41 8.60
CA GLN A 87 -20.93 9.76 9.16
C GLN A 87 -19.82 9.76 8.11
N GLN A 88 -20.05 9.23 6.92
CA GLN A 88 -19.03 9.10 5.87
C GLN A 88 -18.48 10.44 5.38
N GLU A 89 -19.31 11.48 5.32
CA GLU A 89 -18.85 12.82 4.96
C GLU A 89 -17.89 13.40 6.00
N GLN A 90 -18.25 13.28 7.29
CA GLN A 90 -17.42 13.75 8.40
C GLN A 90 -16.06 13.05 8.42
N ILE A 91 -16.04 11.71 8.38
CA ILE A 91 -14.77 10.97 8.45
C ILE A 91 -13.88 11.25 7.23
N ARG A 92 -14.48 11.46 6.05
CA ARG A 92 -13.77 11.83 4.83
C ARG A 92 -13.08 13.19 4.95
N ILE A 93 -13.77 14.17 5.55
CA ILE A 93 -13.18 15.49 5.82
C ILE A 93 -12.01 15.35 6.81
N GLN A 94 -12.19 14.63 7.91
CA GLN A 94 -11.13 14.40 8.89
C GLN A 94 -9.93 13.67 8.26
N LEU A 95 -10.17 12.59 7.52
CA LEU A 95 -9.12 11.83 6.85
C LEU A 95 -8.35 12.69 5.83
N SER A 96 -9.04 13.60 5.13
CA SER A 96 -8.40 14.52 4.18
C SER A 96 -7.39 15.47 4.85
N GLY A 97 -7.58 15.80 6.13
CA GLY A 97 -6.69 16.67 6.89
C GLY A 97 -5.60 15.93 7.65
N ASN A 98 -5.85 14.68 8.04
CA ASN A 98 -5.00 13.95 8.98
C ASN A 98 -4.15 12.84 8.34
N LEU A 99 -4.55 12.30 7.17
CA LEU A 99 -3.78 11.26 6.50
C LEU A 99 -2.47 11.83 5.96
N ILE A 100 -1.34 11.23 6.33
CA ILE A 100 0.00 11.68 5.88
C ILE A 100 0.46 10.90 4.65
N ALA A 101 0.35 9.58 4.69
CA ALA A 101 0.81 8.71 3.60
C ALA A 101 0.13 7.33 3.66
N VAL A 102 0.15 6.63 2.54
CA VAL A 102 -0.23 5.21 2.43
C VAL A 102 0.87 4.45 1.69
N LEU A 103 1.28 3.32 2.25
CA LEU A 103 2.24 2.40 1.67
C LEU A 103 1.58 1.02 1.51
N SER A 104 1.23 0.64 0.28
CA SER A 104 0.64 -0.66 -0.03
C SER A 104 1.72 -1.58 -0.56
N GLN A 105 1.90 -2.76 0.07
CA GLN A 105 3.03 -3.65 -0.21
C GLN A 105 2.56 -5.02 -0.72
N ALA A 106 3.36 -5.62 -1.59
CA ALA A 106 3.26 -7.02 -2.01
C ALA A 106 4.65 -7.66 -1.98
N LEU A 107 4.77 -8.84 -1.37
CA LEU A 107 6.03 -9.58 -1.36
C LEU A 107 6.10 -10.52 -2.57
N CYS A 108 7.11 -10.31 -3.41
CA CYS A 108 7.35 -11.11 -4.60
C CYS A 108 8.54 -12.05 -4.37
N PRO A 109 8.45 -13.35 -4.69
CA PRO A 109 9.61 -14.23 -4.77
C PRO A 109 10.67 -13.65 -5.72
N LEU A 110 11.94 -13.76 -5.32
CA LEU A 110 13.03 -13.37 -6.22
C LEU A 110 13.15 -14.38 -7.37
N ALA A 111 13.47 -13.90 -8.58
CA ALA A 111 13.72 -14.75 -9.74
C ALA A 111 14.89 -15.74 -9.54
N THR A 112 15.74 -15.50 -8.53
CA THR A 112 16.79 -16.43 -8.10
C THR A 112 16.26 -17.67 -7.36
N GLY A 113 14.97 -17.69 -7.00
CA GLY A 113 14.32 -18.73 -6.21
C GLY A 113 14.61 -18.67 -4.70
N ARG A 114 15.43 -17.72 -4.23
CA ARG A 114 15.77 -17.57 -2.80
C ARG A 114 15.44 -16.18 -2.29
N GLY A 115 14.60 -16.10 -1.28
CA GLY A 115 14.18 -14.84 -0.67
C GLY A 115 13.06 -14.13 -1.43
N ARG A 116 12.67 -12.96 -0.94
CA ARG A 116 11.59 -12.13 -1.49
C ARG A 116 12.03 -10.68 -1.61
N VAL A 117 11.37 -9.92 -2.47
CA VAL A 117 11.50 -8.47 -2.60
C VAL A 117 10.12 -7.84 -2.45
N ALA A 118 10.05 -6.69 -1.78
CA ALA A 118 8.80 -5.93 -1.67
C ALA A 118 8.59 -5.11 -2.95
N ALA A 119 7.52 -5.40 -3.68
CA ALA A 119 6.88 -4.46 -4.57
C ALA A 119 5.94 -3.56 -3.74
N TYR A 120 5.81 -2.29 -4.11
CA TYR A 120 4.97 -1.38 -3.33
C TYR A 120 4.47 -0.20 -4.16
N GLU A 121 3.28 0.25 -3.77
CA GLU A 121 2.74 1.56 -4.09
C GLU A 121 2.96 2.49 -2.91
N PHE A 122 3.35 3.73 -3.18
CA PHE A 122 3.55 4.74 -2.15
C PHE A 122 2.87 6.05 -2.55
N MET A 123 2.04 6.55 -1.65
CA MET A 123 1.34 7.82 -1.76
C MET A 123 1.65 8.68 -0.54
N VAL A 124 2.08 9.92 -0.77
CA VAL A 124 2.08 10.97 0.27
C VAL A 124 0.88 11.87 0.02
N VAL A 125 0.16 12.27 1.06
CA VAL A 125 -1.02 13.13 0.91
C VAL A 125 -0.57 14.56 0.68
N THR A 126 -0.75 15.03 -0.55
CA THR A 126 -0.55 16.43 -0.94
C THR A 126 -1.86 17.21 -0.79
N PRO A 127 -1.85 18.56 -0.85
CA PRO A 127 -3.08 19.35 -0.91
C PRO A 127 -4.04 18.91 -2.03
N ALA A 128 -3.50 18.50 -3.18
CA ALA A 128 -4.31 17.98 -4.28
C ALA A 128 -5.00 16.65 -3.92
N ILE A 129 -4.27 15.70 -3.33
CA ILE A 129 -4.84 14.42 -2.89
C ILE A 129 -5.84 14.63 -1.75
N ALA A 130 -5.54 15.50 -0.78
CA ALA A 130 -6.46 15.88 0.28
C ALA A 130 -7.79 16.41 -0.29
N ASN A 131 -7.74 17.26 -1.32
CA ASN A 131 -8.94 17.74 -2.01
C ASN A 131 -9.70 16.60 -2.72
N LEU A 132 -9.00 15.66 -3.37
CA LEU A 132 -9.63 14.49 -3.98
C LEU A 132 -10.35 13.61 -2.95
N ILE A 133 -9.76 13.42 -1.76
CA ILE A 133 -10.40 12.70 -0.65
C ILE A 133 -11.67 13.44 -0.23
N ARG A 134 -11.56 14.75 0.04
CA ARG A 134 -12.68 15.59 0.51
C ARG A 134 -13.85 15.62 -0.47
N GLU A 135 -13.59 15.72 -1.76
CA GLU A 135 -14.61 15.79 -2.82
C GLU A 135 -15.12 14.42 -3.28
N ASN A 136 -14.74 13.32 -2.60
CA ASN A 136 -15.10 11.96 -2.98
C ASN A 136 -14.68 11.59 -4.42
N LYS A 137 -13.48 12.01 -4.83
CA LYS A 137 -12.86 11.74 -6.15
C LYS A 137 -11.66 10.82 -6.03
N THR A 138 -11.75 9.80 -5.16
CA THR A 138 -10.64 8.88 -4.86
C THR A 138 -10.15 8.10 -6.09
N TYR A 139 -11.01 7.89 -7.09
CA TYR A 139 -10.65 7.30 -8.38
C TYR A 139 -9.59 8.09 -9.18
N ARG A 140 -9.33 9.36 -8.83
CA ARG A 140 -8.27 10.19 -9.45
C ARG A 140 -6.95 10.18 -8.68
N ILE A 141 -6.87 9.49 -7.55
CA ILE A 141 -5.66 9.44 -6.71
C ILE A 141 -4.49 8.83 -7.49
N ASP A 142 -4.72 7.77 -8.26
CA ASP A 142 -3.66 7.10 -9.02
C ASP A 142 -2.95 8.05 -10.01
N SER A 143 -3.69 8.92 -10.69
CA SER A 143 -3.12 9.97 -11.55
C SER A 143 -2.30 10.99 -10.76
N SER A 144 -2.70 11.29 -9.53
CA SER A 144 -1.94 12.17 -8.63
C SER A 144 -0.64 11.50 -8.15
N ILE A 145 -0.68 10.19 -7.87
CA ILE A 145 0.52 9.39 -7.54
C ILE A 145 1.50 9.40 -8.72
N GLN A 146 1.03 9.18 -9.95
CA GLN A 146 1.87 9.18 -11.16
C GLN A 146 2.61 10.50 -11.39
N THR A 147 1.95 11.62 -11.07
CA THR A 147 2.55 12.97 -11.21
C THR A 147 3.40 13.36 -9.99
N GLY A 148 3.27 12.64 -8.88
CA GLY A 148 3.97 12.87 -7.61
C GLY A 148 5.37 12.27 -7.49
N LYS A 149 6.01 11.81 -8.58
CA LYS A 149 7.32 11.11 -8.54
C LYS A 149 8.42 11.88 -7.80
N LYS A 150 8.43 13.21 -7.89
CA LYS A 150 9.40 14.06 -7.17
C LYS A 150 9.26 13.99 -5.64
N LEU A 151 8.09 13.57 -5.16
CA LEU A 151 7.79 13.33 -3.75
C LEU A 151 7.98 11.86 -3.35
N GLY A 152 8.60 11.05 -4.21
CA GLY A 152 8.80 9.62 -4.00
C GLY A 152 7.57 8.75 -4.28
N MET A 153 6.48 9.33 -4.79
CA MET A 153 5.27 8.57 -5.10
C MET A 153 5.48 7.64 -6.30
N GLN A 154 4.86 6.47 -6.25
CA GLN A 154 4.83 5.52 -7.36
C GLN A 154 3.65 4.55 -7.21
N LEU A 155 3.12 4.09 -8.34
CA LEU A 155 2.10 3.04 -8.38
C LEU A 155 2.74 1.65 -8.25
N LEU A 156 1.96 0.68 -7.77
CA LEU A 156 2.42 -0.71 -7.63
C LEU A 156 2.93 -1.27 -8.96
N ASP A 157 2.17 -1.12 -10.04
CA ASP A 157 2.50 -1.63 -11.38
C ASP A 157 3.78 -0.99 -11.94
N GLU A 158 4.07 0.27 -11.59
CA GLU A 158 5.32 0.91 -11.98
C GLU A 158 6.53 0.26 -11.29
N HIS A 159 6.41 -0.04 -9.99
CA HIS A 159 7.49 -0.68 -9.24
C HIS A 159 7.64 -2.17 -9.60
N LEU A 160 6.54 -2.88 -9.82
CA LEU A 160 6.53 -4.25 -10.35
C LEU A 160 7.26 -4.33 -11.71
N TRP A 161 6.94 -3.39 -12.62
CA TRP A 161 7.66 -3.29 -13.88
C TRP A 161 9.16 -3.09 -13.68
N GLN A 162 9.58 -2.20 -12.77
CA GLN A 162 11.00 -1.98 -12.49
C GLN A 162 11.70 -3.24 -11.95
N LEU A 163 11.04 -3.97 -11.04
CA LEU A 163 11.56 -5.21 -10.50
C LEU A 163 11.71 -6.28 -11.59
N TYR A 164 10.76 -6.40 -12.51
CA TYR A 164 10.87 -7.28 -13.67
C TYR A 164 11.95 -6.81 -14.65
N ASP A 165 11.97 -5.53 -14.98
CA ASP A 165 12.89 -4.91 -15.93
C ASP A 165 14.36 -5.10 -15.53
N THR A 166 14.62 -5.07 -14.21
CA THR A 166 15.92 -5.33 -13.57
C THR A 166 16.19 -6.81 -13.25
N GLY A 167 15.28 -7.71 -13.61
CA GLY A 167 15.43 -9.16 -13.44
C GLY A 167 15.32 -9.65 -11.99
N ARG A 168 14.70 -8.87 -11.10
CA ARG A 168 14.49 -9.23 -9.68
C ARG A 168 13.34 -10.20 -9.49
N ILE A 169 12.29 -10.11 -10.31
CA ILE A 169 11.11 -10.99 -10.29
C ILE A 169 10.86 -11.55 -11.69
N SER A 170 10.13 -12.67 -11.78
CA SER A 170 9.72 -13.25 -13.06
C SER A 170 8.59 -12.45 -13.72
N LEU A 171 8.37 -12.69 -15.02
CA LEU A 171 7.21 -12.16 -15.73
C LEU A 171 5.91 -12.63 -15.07
N GLU A 172 5.81 -13.93 -14.79
CA GLU A 172 4.65 -14.55 -14.11
C GLU A 172 4.33 -13.83 -12.79
N GLU A 173 5.33 -13.61 -11.94
CA GLU A 173 5.13 -12.93 -10.65
C GLU A 173 4.69 -11.46 -10.83
N MET A 174 5.26 -10.76 -11.83
CA MET A 174 4.83 -9.39 -12.14
C MET A 174 3.36 -9.34 -12.56
N LEU A 175 2.90 -10.31 -13.36
CA LEU A 175 1.52 -10.38 -13.83
C LEU A 175 0.57 -10.84 -12.70
N ASP A 176 0.99 -11.75 -11.82
CA ASP A 176 0.21 -12.20 -10.65
C ASP A 176 -0.08 -11.07 -9.66
N LYS A 177 0.90 -10.19 -9.42
CA LYS A 177 0.74 -9.05 -8.49
C LYS A 177 0.24 -7.77 -9.14
N GLY A 178 0.24 -7.71 -10.47
CA GLY A 178 -0.12 -6.52 -11.23
C GLY A 178 -1.61 -6.20 -11.13
N ARG A 179 -1.96 -4.91 -11.06
CA ARG A 179 -3.37 -4.48 -11.07
C ARG A 179 -3.91 -4.29 -12.49
N GLN A 180 -3.09 -3.73 -13.39
CA GLN A 180 -3.41 -3.55 -14.81
C GLN A 180 -2.61 -4.55 -15.64
N VAL A 181 -2.94 -5.84 -15.48
CA VAL A 181 -2.17 -6.94 -16.07
C VAL A 181 -2.04 -6.81 -17.60
N GLY A 182 -3.10 -6.39 -18.30
CA GLY A 182 -3.04 -6.15 -19.75
C GLY A 182 -1.98 -5.12 -20.16
N ALA A 183 -1.91 -3.99 -19.45
CA ALA A 183 -0.91 -2.95 -19.72
C ALA A 183 0.51 -3.43 -19.40
N LEU A 184 0.69 -4.21 -18.34
CA LEU A 184 1.97 -4.83 -17.98
C LEU A 184 2.41 -5.86 -19.04
N GLN A 185 1.47 -6.66 -19.55
CA GLN A 185 1.70 -7.66 -20.59
C GLN A 185 2.12 -7.01 -21.91
N GLU A 186 1.41 -5.97 -22.37
CA GLU A 186 1.77 -5.19 -23.56
C GLU A 186 3.17 -4.58 -23.43
N LYS A 187 3.48 -4.01 -22.26
CA LYS A 187 4.79 -3.43 -21.98
C LYS A 187 5.91 -4.48 -21.99
N ALA A 188 5.65 -5.67 -21.45
CA ALA A 188 6.58 -6.80 -21.50
C ALA A 188 6.84 -7.27 -22.93
N LEU A 189 5.78 -7.43 -23.73
CA LEU A 189 5.88 -7.78 -25.16
C LEU A 189 6.68 -6.75 -25.96
N ALA A 190 6.45 -5.45 -25.71
CA ALA A 190 7.22 -4.38 -26.36
C ALA A 190 8.72 -4.45 -26.03
N LYS A 191 9.09 -4.72 -24.77
CA LYS A 191 10.49 -4.91 -24.35
C LYS A 191 11.12 -6.13 -25.03
N ILE A 192 10.39 -7.23 -25.11
CA ILE A 192 10.80 -8.48 -25.78
C ILE A 192 11.03 -8.24 -27.28
N GLY A 193 10.09 -7.59 -27.96
CA GLY A 193 10.17 -7.29 -29.40
C GLY A 193 11.29 -6.30 -29.76
N GLY A 194 11.64 -5.39 -28.85
CA GLY A 194 12.73 -4.43 -29.01
C GLY A 194 14.14 -4.99 -28.77
N ALA A 195 14.28 -6.25 -28.35
CA ALA A 195 15.55 -6.81 -27.90
C ALA A 195 16.55 -7.01 -29.06
N LYS A 196 17.72 -6.34 -28.97
CA LYS A 196 18.80 -6.42 -29.98
C LYS A 196 19.87 -7.42 -29.55
N GLY A 197 20.24 -8.33 -30.46
CA GLY A 197 21.29 -9.35 -30.24
C GLY A 197 20.76 -10.78 -30.06
N LYS A 198 21.54 -11.78 -30.48
CA LYS A 198 21.12 -13.19 -30.60
C LYS A 198 20.71 -13.83 -29.25
N ALA A 199 21.45 -13.54 -28.17
CA ALA A 199 21.15 -14.05 -26.83
C ALA A 199 19.90 -13.41 -26.22
N MET A 200 19.71 -12.11 -26.45
CA MET A 200 18.52 -11.37 -26.03
C MET A 200 17.26 -11.82 -26.79
N LYS A 201 17.38 -12.07 -28.10
CA LYS A 201 16.29 -12.65 -28.91
C LYS A 201 15.86 -14.04 -28.44
N LYS A 202 16.80 -14.88 -27.97
CA LYS A 202 16.47 -16.19 -27.41
C LYS A 202 15.66 -16.07 -26.11
N LYS A 203 16.11 -15.25 -25.16
CA LYS A 203 15.36 -14.95 -23.93
C LYS A 203 13.99 -14.31 -24.21
N ALA A 204 13.93 -13.44 -25.21
CA ALA A 204 12.69 -12.83 -25.67
C ALA A 204 11.71 -13.89 -26.23
N ALA A 205 12.20 -14.85 -27.02
CA ALA A 205 11.38 -15.94 -27.53
C ALA A 205 10.91 -16.90 -26.42
N GLU A 206 11.75 -17.19 -25.42
CA GLU A 206 11.37 -17.99 -24.24
C GLU A 206 10.30 -17.26 -23.41
N ALA A 207 10.48 -15.97 -23.13
CA ALA A 207 9.49 -15.18 -22.39
C ALA A 207 8.18 -14.97 -23.17
N ALA A 208 8.24 -14.81 -24.50
CA ALA A 208 7.04 -14.73 -25.35
C ALA A 208 6.27 -16.06 -25.34
N LYS A 209 7.00 -17.19 -25.36
CA LYS A 209 6.39 -18.51 -25.23
C LYS A 209 5.79 -18.73 -23.84
N GLU A 210 6.46 -18.33 -22.76
CA GLU A 210 5.87 -18.34 -21.41
C GLU A 210 4.57 -17.51 -21.36
N LEU A 211 4.56 -16.37 -22.04
CA LEU A 211 3.42 -15.44 -22.09
C LEU A 211 2.26 -15.99 -22.95
N GLU A 212 2.55 -16.79 -23.98
CA GLU A 212 1.56 -17.58 -24.74
C GLU A 212 1.06 -18.80 -23.95
N ASP A 213 1.95 -19.52 -23.26
CA ASP A 213 1.68 -20.72 -22.46
C ASP A 213 0.87 -20.39 -21.19
N LEU A 214 1.04 -19.18 -20.64
CA LEU A 214 0.18 -18.63 -19.59
C LEU A 214 -1.27 -18.46 -20.09
N GLY A 215 -1.51 -18.38 -21.40
CA GLY A 215 -2.84 -18.21 -21.96
C GLY A 215 -3.50 -16.89 -21.53
N PRO A 216 -4.79 -16.67 -21.84
CA PRO A 216 -5.51 -15.51 -21.33
C PRO A 216 -5.81 -15.73 -19.84
N ILE A 217 -4.85 -15.43 -18.96
CA ILE A 217 -5.03 -15.51 -17.50
C ILE A 217 -6.13 -14.57 -16.98
N LEU A 218 -6.70 -13.68 -17.80
CA LEU A 218 -7.76 -12.77 -17.37
C LEU A 218 -8.97 -12.75 -18.32
N LYS A 219 -9.92 -13.65 -18.06
CA LYS A 219 -11.35 -13.38 -18.23
C LYS A 219 -12.11 -13.84 -16.99
N THR A 220 -11.90 -13.16 -15.86
CA THR A 220 -12.86 -13.02 -14.75
C THR A 220 -12.44 -11.84 -13.90
#